data_AF-A0A7W0IT16-F1
#
_entry.id   AF-A0A7W0IT16-F1
#
_cell.length_a   1.000
_cell.length_b   1.000
_cell.length_c   1.000
_cell.angle_alpha   90.00
_cell.angle_beta   90.00
_cell.angle_gamma   90.00
#
_symmetry.space_group_name_H-M   'P 1'
#
loop_
_entity.id
_entity.type
_entity.pdbx_description
1 polymer ?
#
loop_
_entity_poly.entity_id
_entity_poly.type
_entity_poly.pdbx_seq_one_letter_code
_entity_poly.pdbx_strand_id
1 'polypeptide(L)' 'MIGRPEKHRKILRSMGLTKINRAVEFEDAPSVRGMINKVAHLVKAEEKIDEA' A
#
# COMPACT_ATOMS: atom_id res chain seq x y z
N MET A 1 12.24 9.30 -2.88
CA MET A 1 12.66 8.00 -3.45
C MET A 1 13.23 8.25 -4.84
N ILE A 2 14.56 8.30 -4.93
CA ILE A 2 15.30 8.49 -6.19
C ILE A 2 15.29 7.13 -6.91
N GLY A 3 14.99 7.10 -8.22
CA GLY A 3 15.04 5.88 -9.05
C GLY A 3 13.78 5.00 -9.12
N ARG A 4 12.63 5.41 -8.57
CA ARG A 4 11.36 4.67 -8.75
C ARG A 4 10.37 5.39 -9.67
N PRO A 5 9.61 4.65 -10.52
CA PRO A 5 8.59 5.24 -11.39
C PRO A 5 7.62 6.14 -10.63
N GLU A 6 7.28 7.30 -11.19
CA GLU A 6 6.33 8.23 -10.57
C GLU A 6 4.98 7.58 -10.26
N LYS A 7 4.54 6.62 -11.09
CA LYS A 7 3.27 5.90 -10.89
C LYS A 7 3.21 5.21 -9.53
N HIS A 8 4.27 4.50 -9.14
CA HIS A 8 4.33 3.83 -7.83
C HIS A 8 4.36 4.84 -6.69
N ARG A 9 5.03 5.98 -6.88
CA ARG A 9 5.04 7.07 -5.88
C ARG A 9 3.65 7.66 -5.66
N LYS A 10 2.86 7.83 -6.73
CA LYS A 10 1.47 8.31 -6.61
C LYS A 10 0.60 7.32 -5.85
N ILE A 11 0.71 6.02 -6.13
CA ILE A 11 -0.02 4.96 -5.43
C ILE A 11 0.34 4.93 -3.93
N LEU A 12 1.63 4.95 -3.60
CA LEU A 12 2.07 4.97 -2.20
C LEU A 12 1.58 6.23 -1.47
N ARG A 13 1.59 7.39 -2.14
CA ARG A 13 1.06 8.64 -1.57
C ARG A 13 -0.45 8.58 -1.36
N SER A 14 -1.23 8.05 -2.32
CA SER A 14 -2.68 7.93 -2.18
C SER A 14 -3.08 6.96 -1.07
N MET A 15 -2.27 5.91 -0.84
CA MET A 15 -2.44 4.99 0.28
C MET A 15 -1.92 5.57 1.63
N GLY A 16 -1.37 6.79 1.65
CA GLY A 16 -0.84 7.39 2.88
C GLY A 16 0.52 6.83 3.33
N LEU A 17 1.20 6.02 2.52
CA LEU A 17 2.52 5.42 2.78
C LEU A 17 3.65 6.37 2.38
N THR A 18 3.77 7.49 3.09
CA THR A 18 4.73 8.57 2.79
C THR A 18 6.08 8.43 3.49
N LYS A 19 6.15 7.60 4.55
CA LYS A 19 7.35 7.36 5.38
C LYS A 19 7.63 5.85 5.47
N ILE A 20 8.89 5.50 5.74
CA ILE A 20 9.32 4.11 5.99
C ILE A 20 8.66 3.61 7.29
N ASN A 21 8.29 2.32 7.34
CA ASN A 21 7.64 1.66 8.48
C ASN A 21 6.28 2.25 8.90
N ARG A 22 5.58 2.94 7.99
CA ARG A 22 4.20 3.39 8.24
C ARG A 22 3.23 2.28 7.82
N ALA A 23 2.34 1.89 8.73
CA ALA A 23 1.20 1.02 8.44
C ALA A 23 -0.07 1.87 8.29
N VAL A 24 -0.96 1.43 7.40
CA VAL A 24 -2.30 2.02 7.19
C VAL A 24 -3.26 0.86 6.95
N GLU A 25 -4.41 0.90 7.59
CA GLU A 25 -5.46 -0.10 7.45
C GLU A 25 -6.44 0.35 6.36
N PHE A 26 -6.89 -0.60 5.54
CA PHE A 26 -7.84 -0.39 4.47
C PHE A 26 -8.86 -1.52 4.48
N GLU A 27 -10.10 -1.20 4.12
CA GLU A 27 -11.12 -2.21 3.83
C GLU A 27 -10.70 -3.07 2.64
N ASP A 28 -11.09 -4.35 2.64
CA ASP A 28 -10.81 -5.26 1.54
C ASP A 28 -11.67 -4.92 0.31
N ALA A 29 -11.14 -4.02 -0.51
CA ALA A 29 -11.73 -3.63 -1.78
C ALA A 29 -10.86 -4.12 -2.96
N PRO A 30 -11.47 -4.54 -4.09
CA PRO A 30 -10.73 -4.95 -5.29
C PRO A 30 -9.76 -3.87 -5.80
N SER A 31 -10.12 -2.60 -5.62
CA SER A 31 -9.27 -1.45 -5.97
C SER A 31 -8.00 -1.38 -5.12
N VAL A 32 -8.11 -1.61 -3.81
CA VAL A 32 -6.99 -1.66 -2.87
C VAL A 32 -6.08 -2.83 -3.20
N ARG A 33 -6.66 -4.01 -3.43
CA ARG A 33 -5.90 -5.20 -3.86
C ARG A 33 -5.11 -4.94 -5.16
N GLY A 34 -5.73 -4.28 -6.14
CA GLY A 34 -5.07 -3.87 -7.37
C GLY A 34 -3.95 -2.84 -7.18
N MET A 35 -4.11 -1.91 -6.24
CA MET A 35 -3.04 -0.97 -5.87
C MET A 35 -1.87 -1.67 -5.20
N ILE A 36 -2.13 -2.55 -4.23
CA ILE A 36 -1.12 -3.36 -3.53
C ILE A 36 -0.32 -4.18 -4.56
N ASN A 37 -0.98 -4.87 -5.49
CA ASN A 37 -0.31 -5.67 -6.52
C ASN A 37 0.69 -4.86 -7.36
N LYS A 38 0.38 -3.59 -7.69
CA LYS A 38 1.29 -2.72 -8.44
C LYS A 38 2.54 -2.32 -7.65
N VAL A 39 2.45 -2.31 -6.32
CA VAL A 39 3.57 -1.94 -5.43
C VAL A 39 3.99 -3.09 -4.51
N ALA A 40 3.67 -4.34 -4.85
CA ALA A 40 3.85 -5.51 -3.98
C ALA A 40 5.30 -5.75 -3.53
N HIS A 41 6.28 -5.25 -4.30
CA HIS A 41 7.71 -5.30 -3.97
C HIS A 41 8.16 -4.21 -2.99
N LEU A 42 7.28 -3.29 -2.59
CA LEU A 42 7.56 -2.12 -1.74
C LEU A 42 6.83 -2.15 -0.40
N VAL A 43 5.78 -2.96 -0.30
CA VAL A 43 4.89 -2.99 0.85
C VAL A 43 4.69 -4.43 1.28
N LYS A 44 4.45 -4.62 2.57
CA LYS A 44 3.94 -5.87 3.12
C LYS A 44 2.46 -5.66 3.42
N ALA A 45 1.60 -6.51 2.88
CA ALA A 45 0.18 -6.54 3.22
C ALA A 45 -0.04 -7.65 4.25
N GLU A 46 -0.83 -7.36 5.27
CA GLU A 46 -1.24 -8.31 6.31
C GLU A 46 -2.75 -8.19 6.44
N GLU A 47 -3.45 -9.32 6.45
CA GLU A 47 -4.88 -9.36 6.71
C GLU A 47 -5.08 -9.36 8.23
N LYS A 48 -5.72 -8.31 8.75
CA LYS A 48 -6.20 -8.32 10.13
C LYS A 48 -7.63 -8.85 10.12
N ILE A 49 -7.79 -10.05 10.67
CA ILE A 49 -9.09 -10.56 11.05
C ILE A 49 -9.32 -9.99 12.44
N ASP A 50 -10.12 -8.92 12.53
CA ASP A 50 -10.60 -8.46 13.83
C ASP A 50 -11.58 -9.52 14.33
N GLU A 51 -11.06 -10.47 15.12
CA GLU A 51 -11.88 -11.39 15.90
C GLU A 51 -12.62 -10.59 16.98
N ALA A 52 -13.93 -10.45 16.80
CA ALA A 52 -14.87 -9.91 17.79
C ALA A 52 -15.87 -10.99 18.20
#